data_AF-A0A2V5VGP3-F1
#
_entry.id   AF-A0A2V5VGP3-F1
#
_cell.length_a   1.000
_cell.length_b   1.000
_cell.length_c   1.000
_cell.angle_alpha   90.00
_cell.angle_beta   90.00
_cell.angle_gamma   90.00
#
_symmetry.space_group_name_H-M   'P 1'
#
loop_
_entity.id
_entity.type
_entity.pdbx_description
1 polymer ?
#
loop_
_entity_poly.entity_id
_entity_poly.type
_entity_poly.pdbx_seq_one_letter_code
_entity_poly.pdbx_strand_id
1 'polypeptide(L)'
;MLESGRETMIIRHRPAERSIHLEPRSILAEDVDLRMANSNSSEQPGWQRNPIFEFFASLKLAVVLLAVLIIAAMAGTIYESSFDSKVARAYVYGAPWFNLWLVLLGANLAASAFSRWPWRKHHLAFLITHLGIITLLIGSLIGRIFGIEGTMTLFKGEGPTNRLLINQRQLRVHDVDGIVKGFAAEFLHHPPNWQHPRNLGLLASGARLQIVDYASAIEGKLNPKPVADGGAPALHFTMSTAMMNQHLDSWLLADDPQHGNFSLGLANVELKRGAAPNATEGRGDSPNRPEPDQSTNRSEAKEEVDLEESIFAFSKAPGEQIGRVRKGGSTGAKVSLEQPQNGNKGRVLISLGEREASFDVGENLGREVTIDGTPFVLKIDGYWSDFRIADGKPSSLSDQPNNPAVLVTIRGKAIPVAEAATNPHGGGKQLTATGGPPTMPATGEEAPNRLTLFVADDGAITYELVSRKNGKSAGNIEINKPLATAWADWQISVDKMMPHAEQRINFTPVKSDQASTSSADLADGVRVRIQQNGETLEQWVPAGWQVTVPTETQRR
;
A
#
# COMPACT_ATOMS: atom_id res chain seq x y z
N MET A 1 -42.43 39.77 -55.53
CA MET A 1 -43.24 40.05 -54.32
C MET A 1 -42.24 40.40 -53.23
N LEU A 2 -42.41 41.57 -52.62
CA LEU A 2 -41.37 42.39 -51.99
C LEU A 2 -40.63 41.72 -50.81
N GLU A 3 -39.31 41.86 -50.83
CA GLU A 3 -38.37 41.55 -49.75
C GLU A 3 -38.15 42.82 -48.92
N SER A 4 -38.48 42.76 -47.64
CA SER A 4 -38.43 43.88 -46.69
C SER A 4 -37.16 43.79 -45.85
N GLY A 5 -36.30 44.80 -45.97
CA GLY A 5 -35.06 44.90 -45.21
C GLY A 5 -35.21 45.50 -43.81
N ARG A 6 -34.10 45.50 -43.08
CA ARG A 6 -33.59 46.69 -42.36
C ARG A 6 -32.14 46.51 -41.92
N GLU A 7 -31.47 47.64 -41.90
CA GLU A 7 -30.02 47.86 -41.95
C GLU A 7 -29.31 47.66 -40.61
N THR A 8 -28.01 47.36 -40.66
CA THR A 8 -27.09 47.51 -39.53
C THR A 8 -26.00 48.50 -39.92
N MET A 9 -25.94 49.62 -39.19
CA MET A 9 -25.04 50.76 -39.39
C MET A 9 -23.65 50.46 -38.82
N ILE A 10 -22.63 50.51 -39.67
CA ILE A 10 -21.21 50.37 -39.28
C ILE A 10 -20.60 51.77 -39.13
N ILE A 11 -20.22 52.15 -37.91
CA ILE A 11 -19.51 53.39 -37.62
C ILE A 11 -17.99 53.11 -37.69
N ARG A 12 -17.32 53.64 -38.71
CA ARG A 12 -15.84 53.69 -38.80
C ARG A 12 -15.35 55.04 -38.27
N HIS A 13 -14.60 55.03 -37.18
CA HIS A 13 -13.87 56.21 -36.70
C HIS A 13 -12.45 56.22 -37.30
N ARG A 14 -12.12 57.26 -38.08
CA ARG A 14 -10.72 57.61 -38.40
C ARG A 14 -10.11 58.34 -37.20
N PRO A 15 -8.88 58.02 -36.76
CA PRO A 15 -8.12 58.92 -35.89
C PRO A 15 -7.42 60.00 -36.73
N ALA A 16 -7.43 61.24 -36.22
CA ALA A 16 -6.74 62.38 -36.80
C ALA A 16 -5.24 62.35 -36.41
N GLU A 17 -4.36 62.49 -37.39
CA GLU A 17 -2.93 62.70 -37.19
C GLU A 17 -2.70 64.09 -36.56
N ARG A 18 -2.04 64.12 -35.40
CA ARG A 18 -1.48 65.33 -34.80
C ARG A 18 0.01 65.08 -34.60
N SER A 19 0.83 65.75 -35.40
CA SER A 19 2.28 65.79 -35.26
C SER A 19 2.67 66.55 -33.99
N ILE A 20 3.36 65.87 -33.06
CA ILE A 20 3.96 66.49 -31.89
C ILE A 20 5.48 66.36 -32.04
N HIS A 21 6.14 67.50 -32.23
CA HIS A 21 7.58 67.67 -32.16
C HIS A 21 8.09 67.30 -30.77
N LEU A 22 8.99 66.31 -30.67
CA LEU A 22 9.69 65.96 -29.44
C LEU A 22 11.09 66.59 -29.46
N GLU A 23 11.29 67.64 -28.67
CA GLU A 23 12.60 68.12 -28.25
C GLU A 23 13.11 67.24 -27.10
N PRO A 24 14.37 66.78 -27.09
CA PRO A 24 14.91 65.97 -26.01
C PRO A 24 15.34 66.87 -24.84
N ARG A 25 14.51 67.01 -23.82
CA ARG A 25 14.94 67.53 -22.51
C ARG A 25 15.60 66.40 -21.71
N SER A 26 16.93 66.43 -21.65
CA SER A 26 17.72 65.74 -20.63
C SER A 26 17.41 66.33 -19.25
N ILE A 27 16.58 65.64 -18.47
CA ILE A 27 16.45 65.91 -17.03
C ILE A 27 17.39 64.93 -16.35
N LEU A 28 18.57 65.42 -16.02
CA LEU A 28 19.52 64.78 -15.11
C LEU A 28 18.79 64.44 -13.81
N ALA A 29 18.83 63.17 -13.44
CA ALA A 29 18.47 62.71 -12.10
C ALA A 29 19.59 63.09 -11.13
N GLU A 30 19.65 64.36 -10.77
CA GLU A 30 20.48 64.90 -9.68
C GLU A 30 19.55 65.67 -8.74
N ASP A 31 18.97 64.94 -7.79
CA ASP A 31 18.64 65.34 -6.41
C ASP A 31 17.68 64.31 -5.81
N VAL A 32 18.25 63.17 -5.40
CA VAL A 32 17.62 62.38 -4.34
C VAL A 32 17.89 63.16 -3.06
N ASP A 33 16.93 64.00 -2.67
CA ASP A 33 16.97 64.75 -1.42
C ASP A 33 16.97 63.75 -0.24
N LEU A 34 18.17 63.40 0.25
CA LEU A 34 18.45 62.55 1.41
C LEU A 34 18.11 63.24 2.74
N ARG A 35 17.11 64.13 2.76
CA ARG A 35 16.67 64.89 3.94
C ARG A 35 15.47 64.30 4.68
N MET A 36 15.22 63.00 4.56
CA MET A 36 14.30 62.27 5.47
C MET A 36 15.02 61.51 6.60
N ALA A 37 16.21 61.96 7.01
CA ALA A 37 16.93 61.41 8.17
C ALA A 37 16.76 62.22 9.47
N ASN A 38 16.04 63.35 9.45
CA ASN A 38 15.76 64.14 10.65
C ASN A 38 14.26 64.45 10.76
N SER A 39 13.45 63.43 11.09
CA SER A 39 12.15 63.69 11.72
C SER A 39 12.39 63.95 13.21
N ASN A 40 11.88 65.07 13.69
CA ASN A 40 12.05 65.56 15.07
C ASN A 40 11.88 64.44 16.11
N SER A 41 12.95 64.22 16.88
CA SER A 41 13.11 63.19 17.90
C SER A 41 12.29 63.43 19.18
N SER A 42 11.21 64.21 19.13
CA SER A 42 10.37 64.57 20.29
C SER A 42 8.97 63.94 20.30
N GLU A 43 8.50 63.32 19.19
CA GLU A 43 7.12 62.79 19.09
C GLU A 43 7.01 61.25 19.07
N GLN A 44 8.12 60.50 19.06
CA GLN A 44 8.07 59.04 19.05
C GLN A 44 7.88 58.45 20.47
N PRO A 45 6.87 57.56 20.68
CA PRO A 45 6.67 56.85 21.94
C PRO A 45 7.94 56.13 22.44
N GLY A 46 8.17 56.13 23.75
CA GLY A 46 9.39 55.56 24.35
C GLY A 46 9.68 54.10 24.02
N TRP A 47 8.66 53.29 23.68
CA TRP A 47 8.84 51.89 23.26
C TRP A 47 9.47 51.75 21.88
N GLN A 48 9.32 52.74 20.99
CA GLN A 48 9.93 52.74 19.65
C GLN A 48 11.45 52.97 19.70
N ARG A 49 11.95 53.56 20.79
CA ARG A 49 13.39 53.84 21.01
C ARG A 49 14.14 52.69 21.66
N ASN A 50 13.47 51.56 21.91
CA ASN A 50 14.13 50.40 22.49
C ASN A 50 15.08 49.80 21.43
N PRO A 51 16.37 49.63 21.70
CA PRO A 51 17.33 49.07 20.74
C PRO A 51 16.92 47.69 20.21
N ILE A 52 16.19 46.91 21.02
CA ILE A 52 15.64 45.61 20.60
C ILE A 52 14.57 45.82 19.52
N PHE A 53 13.67 46.79 19.71
CA PHE A 53 12.62 47.10 18.74
C PHE A 53 13.20 47.64 17.43
N GLU A 54 14.18 48.54 17.50
CA GLU A 54 14.88 49.07 16.32
C GLU A 54 15.63 47.97 15.55
N PHE A 55 16.25 47.03 16.26
CA PHE A 55 16.89 45.86 15.65
C PHE A 55 15.87 45.00 14.88
N PHE A 56 14.75 44.65 15.52
CA PHE A 56 13.69 43.89 14.86
C PHE A 56 12.99 44.67 13.75
N ALA A 57 12.93 46.01 13.80
CA ALA A 57 12.36 46.83 12.73
C ALA A 57 13.35 47.12 11.57
N SER A 58 14.58 46.63 11.63
CA SER A 58 15.64 46.96 10.67
C SER A 58 15.44 46.34 9.29
N LEU A 59 15.64 47.15 8.24
CA LEU A 59 15.67 46.69 6.84
C LEU A 59 16.84 45.74 6.59
N LYS A 60 18.00 45.95 7.23
CA LYS A 60 19.18 45.07 7.06
C LYS A 60 18.87 43.66 7.55
N LEU A 61 18.19 43.55 8.70
CA LEU A 61 17.74 42.27 9.23
C LEU A 61 16.75 41.60 8.26
N ALA A 62 15.78 42.35 7.75
CA ALA A 62 14.79 41.83 6.80
C ALA A 62 15.45 41.21 5.55
N VAL A 63 16.44 41.89 4.96
CA VAL A 63 17.17 41.40 3.78
C VAL A 63 17.93 40.11 4.09
N VAL A 64 18.59 40.02 5.24
CA VAL A 64 19.31 38.81 5.65
C VAL A 64 18.34 37.65 5.90
N LEU A 65 17.26 37.89 6.64
CA LEU A 65 16.22 36.88 6.91
C LEU A 65 15.63 36.33 5.60
N LEU A 66 15.29 37.23 4.66
CA LEU A 66 14.74 36.86 3.36
C LEU A 66 15.76 36.08 2.52
N ALA A 67 17.02 36.51 2.47
CA ALA A 67 18.06 35.81 1.73
C ALA A 67 18.29 34.39 2.25
N VAL A 68 18.36 34.21 3.57
CA VAL A 68 18.50 32.88 4.19
C VAL A 68 17.29 32.00 3.90
N LEU A 69 16.07 32.52 4.02
CA LEU A 69 14.85 31.77 3.73
C LEU A 69 14.74 31.41 2.24
N ILE A 70 15.19 32.27 1.32
CA ILE A 70 15.25 31.98 -0.11
C ILE A 70 16.25 30.85 -0.39
N ILE A 71 17.46 30.92 0.18
CA ILE A 71 18.47 29.85 0.03
C ILE A 71 17.95 28.52 0.61
N ALA A 72 17.33 28.57 1.78
CA ALA A 72 16.71 27.40 2.41
C ALA A 72 15.58 26.82 1.55
N ALA A 73 14.72 27.66 0.97
CA ALA A 73 13.65 27.21 0.07
C ALA A 73 14.22 26.59 -1.21
N MET A 74 15.23 27.21 -1.83
CA MET A 74 15.90 26.64 -3.01
C MET A 74 16.54 25.28 -2.69
N ALA A 75 17.25 25.18 -1.56
CA ALA A 75 17.82 23.91 -1.11
C ALA A 75 16.72 22.86 -0.84
N GLY A 76 15.60 23.26 -0.23
CA GLY A 76 14.43 22.41 -0.02
C GLY A 76 13.84 21.88 -1.32
N THR A 77 13.67 22.73 -2.33
CA THR A 77 13.19 22.33 -3.67
C THR A 77 14.15 21.35 -4.36
N ILE A 78 15.47 21.58 -4.25
CA ILE A 78 16.47 20.64 -4.80
C ILE A 78 16.37 19.29 -4.07
N TYR A 79 16.27 19.30 -2.75
CA TYR A 79 16.14 18.09 -1.94
C TYR A 79 14.87 17.30 -2.30
N GLU A 80 13.75 18.00 -2.49
CA GLU A 80 12.47 17.40 -2.92
C GLU A 80 12.60 16.73 -4.29
N SER A 81 13.26 17.39 -5.25
CA SER A 81 13.50 16.82 -6.58
C SER A 81 14.47 15.63 -6.58
N SER A 82 15.32 15.49 -5.55
CA SER A 82 16.42 14.50 -5.51
C SER A 82 16.12 13.28 -4.62
N PHE A 83 15.48 13.46 -3.47
CA PHE A 83 15.40 12.47 -2.39
C PHE A 83 13.98 12.17 -1.89
N ASP A 84 12.95 12.61 -2.62
CA ASP A 84 11.52 12.54 -2.28
C ASP A 84 11.01 13.74 -1.45
N SER A 85 9.80 14.20 -1.81
CA SER A 85 9.03 15.24 -1.12
C SER A 85 8.91 15.04 0.40
N LYS A 86 8.84 13.80 0.87
CA LYS A 86 8.73 13.47 2.30
C LYS A 86 9.97 13.89 3.09
N VAL A 87 11.15 13.65 2.53
CA VAL A 87 12.42 13.94 3.18
C VAL A 87 12.64 15.45 3.25
N ALA A 88 12.41 16.17 2.15
CA ALA A 88 12.52 17.63 2.13
C ALA A 88 11.57 18.30 3.13
N ARG A 89 10.33 17.80 3.23
CA ARG A 89 9.36 18.29 4.20
C ARG A 89 9.81 18.05 5.64
N ALA A 90 10.35 16.88 5.97
CA ALA A 90 10.77 16.59 7.34
C ALA A 90 12.01 17.40 7.75
N TYR A 91 13.03 17.46 6.89
CA TYR A 91 14.36 17.98 7.24
C TYR A 91 14.57 19.47 6.98
N VAL A 92 13.83 20.06 6.03
CA VAL A 92 13.94 21.49 5.70
C VAL A 92 12.75 22.23 6.27
N TYR A 93 11.57 22.04 5.70
CA TYR A 93 10.39 22.82 6.08
C TYR A 93 9.91 22.49 7.50
N GLY A 94 10.01 21.22 7.89
CA GLY A 94 9.63 20.65 9.17
C GLY A 94 10.52 21.06 10.34
N ALA A 95 11.78 21.40 10.04
CA ALA A 95 12.82 21.45 11.05
C ALA A 95 12.74 22.69 11.97
N PRO A 96 13.13 22.56 13.25
CA PRO A 96 13.09 23.66 14.20
C PRO A 96 13.88 24.89 13.75
N TRP A 97 15.00 24.70 13.03
CA TRP A 97 15.81 25.81 12.54
C TRP A 97 15.04 26.67 11.52
N PHE A 98 14.38 26.06 10.54
CA PHE A 98 13.62 26.78 9.51
C PHE A 98 12.43 27.53 10.14
N ASN A 99 11.80 26.91 11.14
CA ASN A 99 10.72 27.53 11.91
C ASN A 99 11.20 28.76 12.67
N LEU A 100 12.38 28.69 13.29
CA LEU A 100 12.97 29.83 13.97
C LEU A 100 13.17 31.01 13.01
N TRP A 101 13.69 30.77 11.81
CA TRP A 101 13.85 31.82 10.78
C TRP A 101 12.51 32.41 10.32
N LEU A 102 11.47 31.59 10.15
CA LEU A 102 10.12 32.07 9.83
C LEU A 102 9.51 32.93 10.95
N VAL A 103 9.69 32.53 12.22
CA VAL A 103 9.23 33.32 13.37
C VAL A 103 9.99 34.64 13.46
N LEU A 104 11.30 34.64 13.23
CA LEU A 104 12.11 35.86 13.18
C LEU A 104 11.67 36.80 12.04
N LEU A 105 11.34 36.26 10.86
CA LEU A 105 10.76 37.04 9.75
C LEU A 105 9.42 37.66 10.14
N GLY A 106 8.51 36.87 10.75
CA GLY A 106 7.22 37.37 11.22
C GLY A 106 7.38 38.48 12.26
N ALA A 107 8.29 38.32 13.23
CA ALA A 107 8.60 39.32 14.23
C ALA A 107 9.17 40.61 13.61
N ASN A 108 10.09 40.48 12.64
CA ASN A 108 10.65 41.62 11.92
C ASN A 108 9.58 42.37 11.13
N LEU A 109 8.70 41.66 10.43
CA LEU A 109 7.64 42.26 9.64
C LEU A 109 6.60 42.98 10.51
N ALA A 110 6.26 42.40 11.66
CA ALA A 110 5.40 43.04 12.66
C ALA A 110 6.07 44.30 13.23
N ALA A 111 7.31 44.23 13.69
CA ALA A 111 8.04 45.38 14.23
C ALA A 111 8.18 46.50 13.20
N SER A 112 8.49 46.17 11.94
CA SER A 112 8.51 47.11 10.81
C SER A 112 7.16 47.80 10.59
N ALA A 113 6.05 47.05 10.63
CA ALA A 113 4.70 47.64 10.53
C ALA A 113 4.37 48.60 11.70
N PHE A 114 4.73 48.22 12.93
CA PHE A 114 4.50 49.02 14.13
C PHE A 114 5.46 50.21 14.27
N SER A 115 6.64 50.18 13.65
CA SER A 115 7.62 51.28 13.70
C SER A 115 7.09 52.60 13.14
N ARG A 116 6.08 52.54 12.27
CA ARG A 116 5.46 53.70 11.61
C ARG A 116 4.20 54.19 12.33
N TRP A 117 3.96 53.70 13.53
CA TRP A 117 2.86 54.17 14.37
C TRP A 117 3.16 55.59 14.88
N PRO A 118 2.21 56.55 14.83
CA PRO A 118 0.82 56.43 14.40
C PRO A 118 0.64 56.48 12.87
N TRP A 119 -0.14 55.53 12.33
CA TRP A 119 -0.30 55.38 10.89
C TRP A 119 -1.12 56.51 10.26
N ARG A 120 -0.54 57.16 9.24
CA ARG A 120 -1.21 58.18 8.41
C ARG A 120 -1.69 57.58 7.09
N LYS A 121 -2.63 58.24 6.40
CA LYS A 121 -3.27 57.76 5.15
C LYS A 121 -2.28 57.33 4.06
N HIS A 122 -1.11 57.98 3.95
CA HIS A 122 -0.08 57.63 2.97
C HIS A 122 0.66 56.31 3.26
N HIS A 123 0.58 55.78 4.48
CA HIS A 123 1.17 54.49 4.85
C HIS A 123 0.23 53.31 4.60
N LEU A 124 -0.99 53.56 4.09
CA LEU A 124 -2.03 52.54 3.94
C LEU A 124 -1.57 51.36 3.08
N ALA A 125 -0.97 51.63 1.91
CA ALA A 125 -0.49 50.57 1.02
C ALA A 125 0.61 49.72 1.68
N PHE A 126 1.55 50.36 2.37
CA PHE A 126 2.60 49.68 3.13
C PHE A 126 1.99 48.77 4.22
N LEU A 127 1.05 49.31 4.99
CA LEU A 127 0.43 48.60 6.11
C LEU A 127 -0.40 47.39 5.62
N ILE A 128 -1.20 47.57 4.56
CA ILE A 128 -2.01 46.49 3.97
C ILE A 128 -1.11 45.32 3.54
N THR A 129 -0.01 45.60 2.85
CA THR A 129 0.92 44.55 2.39
C THR A 129 1.52 43.79 3.56
N HIS A 130 2.00 44.50 4.60
CA HIS A 130 2.62 43.85 5.76
C HIS A 130 1.61 43.04 6.56
N LEU A 131 0.43 43.59 6.84
CA LEU A 131 -0.64 42.88 7.54
C LEU A 131 -1.14 41.66 6.75
N GLY A 132 -1.20 41.76 5.41
CA GLY A 132 -1.56 40.63 4.55
C GLY A 132 -0.57 39.47 4.69
N ILE A 133 0.73 39.75 4.60
CA ILE A 133 1.77 38.72 4.77
C ILE A 133 1.77 38.15 6.20
N ILE A 134 1.63 38.99 7.23
CA ILE A 134 1.52 38.53 8.63
C ILE A 134 0.31 37.60 8.79
N THR A 135 -0.82 37.94 8.20
CA THR A 135 -2.04 37.11 8.25
C THR A 135 -1.83 35.75 7.57
N LEU A 136 -1.17 35.72 6.40
CA LEU A 136 -0.83 34.46 5.72
C LEU A 136 0.14 33.61 6.54
N LEU A 137 1.16 34.22 7.18
CA LEU A 137 2.11 33.52 8.04
C LEU A 137 1.42 32.90 9.25
N ILE A 138 0.52 33.64 9.91
CA ILE A 138 -0.25 33.13 11.05
C ILE A 138 -1.18 31.98 10.61
N GLY A 139 -1.90 32.14 9.49
CA GLY A 139 -2.77 31.10 8.95
C GLY A 139 -2.01 29.82 8.61
N SER A 140 -0.84 29.96 7.97
CA SER A 140 0.06 28.84 7.68
C SER A 140 0.54 28.14 8.96
N LEU A 141 0.90 28.90 10.00
CA LEU A 141 1.33 28.35 11.28
C LEU A 141 0.20 27.57 11.98
N ILE A 142 -1.03 28.09 11.98
CA ILE A 142 -2.20 27.41 12.53
C ILE A 142 -2.45 26.10 11.78
N GLY A 143 -2.50 26.16 10.44
CA GLY A 143 -2.68 24.98 9.60
C GLY A 143 -1.59 23.93 9.79
N ARG A 144 -0.37 24.36 10.13
CA ARG A 144 0.74 23.45 10.40
C ARG A 144 0.70 22.78 11.76
N ILE A 145 0.23 23.48 12.81
CA ILE A 145 0.16 22.94 14.16
C ILE A 145 -1.07 22.04 14.33
N PHE A 146 -2.19 22.42 13.72
CA PHE A 146 -3.49 21.77 13.95
C PHE A 146 -4.08 21.10 12.70
N GLY A 147 -3.54 21.36 11.51
CA GLY A 147 -4.09 20.81 10.27
C GLY A 147 -3.73 19.34 10.07
N ILE A 148 -4.67 18.61 9.49
CA ILE A 148 -4.50 17.24 9.03
C ILE A 148 -4.48 17.29 7.51
N GLU A 149 -3.41 16.79 6.91
CA GLU A 149 -3.28 16.72 5.46
C GLU A 149 -3.58 15.31 4.97
N GLY A 150 -4.34 15.23 3.88
CA GLY A 150 -4.62 13.96 3.22
C GLY A 150 -5.37 14.18 1.91
N THR A 151 -5.60 13.10 1.20
CA THR A 151 -6.34 13.07 -0.06
C THR A 151 -7.69 12.41 0.18
N MET A 152 -8.73 12.94 -0.47
CA MET A 152 -10.05 12.34 -0.46
C MET A 152 -10.52 12.20 -1.90
N THR A 153 -10.77 10.97 -2.31
CA THR A 153 -11.37 10.70 -3.63
C THR A 153 -12.87 10.86 -3.51
N LEU A 154 -13.44 11.72 -4.36
CA LEU A 154 -14.88 11.97 -4.44
C LEU A 154 -15.40 11.42 -5.77
N PHE A 155 -16.45 10.61 -5.71
CA PHE A 155 -17.12 10.08 -6.89
C PHE A 155 -18.45 10.81 -7.10
N LYS A 156 -18.76 11.12 -8.36
CA LYS A 156 -19.98 11.83 -8.72
C LYS A 156 -21.20 10.91 -8.56
N GLY A 157 -22.12 11.28 -7.66
CA GLY A 157 -23.35 10.52 -7.40
C GLY A 157 -23.25 9.51 -6.24
N GLU A 158 -22.06 9.35 -5.65
CA GLU A 158 -21.88 8.57 -4.44
C GLU A 158 -22.10 9.44 -3.18
N GLY A 159 -22.45 8.78 -2.07
CA GLY A 159 -22.59 9.44 -0.78
C GLY A 159 -21.25 10.01 -0.27
N PRO A 160 -21.29 10.94 0.69
CA PRO A 160 -20.08 11.55 1.22
C PRO A 160 -19.13 10.50 1.83
N THR A 161 -17.88 10.48 1.35
CA THR A 161 -16.83 9.61 1.89
C THR A 161 -16.28 10.21 3.19
N ASN A 162 -16.48 9.53 4.33
CA ASN A 162 -15.91 9.94 5.63
C ASN A 162 -14.49 9.38 5.87
N ARG A 163 -13.69 9.23 4.81
CA ARG A 163 -12.34 8.65 4.89
C ARG A 163 -11.34 9.55 4.18
N LEU A 164 -10.33 9.98 4.92
CA LEU A 164 -9.20 10.73 4.42
C LEU A 164 -8.00 9.77 4.28
N LEU A 165 -7.41 9.69 3.10
CA LEU A 165 -6.15 9.00 2.86
C LEU A 165 -5.01 9.90 3.33
N ILE A 166 -4.32 9.51 4.39
CA ILE A 166 -3.25 10.31 4.99
C ILE A 166 -1.91 9.66 4.64
N ASN A 167 -0.93 10.47 4.25
CA ASN A 167 0.42 10.00 3.92
C ASN A 167 1.31 9.91 5.17
N GLN A 168 0.82 9.26 6.23
CA GLN A 168 1.50 9.09 7.51
C GLN A 168 1.27 7.67 8.04
N ARG A 169 2.25 7.13 8.80
CA ARG A 169 2.07 5.86 9.51
C ARG A 169 1.07 6.06 10.65
N GLN A 170 0.07 5.21 10.73
CA GLN A 170 -0.98 5.28 11.75
C GLN A 170 -1.20 3.93 12.43
N LEU A 171 -1.36 3.97 13.76
CA LEU A 171 -1.95 2.91 14.53
C LEU A 171 -3.47 3.04 14.43
N ARG A 172 -4.12 2.06 13.79
CA ARG A 172 -5.58 2.00 13.67
C ARG A 172 -6.14 1.17 14.82
N VAL A 173 -7.07 1.76 15.56
CA VAL A 173 -7.69 1.13 16.73
C VAL A 173 -9.19 1.10 16.54
N HIS A 174 -9.74 -0.10 16.63
CA HIS A 174 -11.16 -0.36 16.65
C HIS A 174 -11.62 -0.51 18.10
N ASP A 175 -12.59 0.31 18.49
CA ASP A 175 -13.09 0.44 19.85
C ASP A 175 -14.59 0.11 19.91
N VAL A 176 -15.20 0.18 21.09
CA VAL A 176 -16.61 -0.20 21.33
C VAL A 176 -17.63 0.70 20.64
N ASP A 177 -17.21 1.87 20.16
CA ASP A 177 -18.04 2.80 19.39
C ASP A 177 -18.21 2.38 17.92
N GLY A 178 -17.51 1.33 17.48
CA GLY A 178 -17.52 0.86 16.08
C GLY A 178 -16.77 1.79 15.13
N ILE A 179 -16.04 2.78 15.65
CA ILE A 179 -15.28 3.75 14.85
C ILE A 179 -13.81 3.36 14.88
N VAL A 180 -13.19 3.19 13.70
CA VAL A 180 -11.74 3.00 13.60
C VAL A 180 -11.04 4.35 13.75
N LYS A 181 -10.35 4.53 14.87
CA LYS A 181 -9.54 5.72 15.17
C LYS A 181 -8.11 5.53 14.67
N GLY A 182 -7.60 6.50 13.92
CA GLY A 182 -6.21 6.53 13.47
C GLY A 182 -5.37 7.42 14.39
N PHE A 183 -4.34 6.86 15.01
CA PHE A 183 -3.36 7.60 15.81
C PHE A 183 -2.04 7.67 15.05
N ALA A 184 -1.44 8.85 14.90
CA ALA A 184 -0.14 8.98 14.26
C ALA A 184 0.90 8.13 14.98
N ALA A 185 1.61 7.28 14.23
CA ALA A 185 2.61 6.32 14.71
C ALA A 185 3.87 6.38 13.83
N GLU A 186 4.29 7.59 13.48
CA GLU A 186 5.52 7.86 12.75
C GLU A 186 6.65 8.19 13.73
N PHE A 187 7.74 7.42 13.67
CA PHE A 187 8.85 7.48 14.63
C PHE A 187 10.18 7.59 13.89
N LEU A 188 10.51 8.80 13.43
CA LEU A 188 11.76 9.04 12.68
C LEU A 188 12.97 9.25 13.58
N HIS A 189 12.82 10.02 14.65
CA HIS A 189 13.95 10.45 15.49
C HIS A 189 13.88 9.94 16.94
N HIS A 190 12.67 9.76 17.47
CA HIS A 190 12.44 9.42 18.87
C HIS A 190 11.37 8.31 18.96
N PRO A 191 11.75 7.05 18.72
CA PRO A 191 10.85 5.93 18.93
C PRO A 191 10.47 5.82 20.42
N PRO A 192 9.22 5.43 20.73
CA PRO A 192 8.77 5.20 22.09
C PRO A 192 9.57 4.08 22.73
N ASN A 193 9.78 4.18 24.03
CA ASN A 193 10.37 3.13 24.84
C ASN A 193 9.72 3.12 26.23
N TRP A 194 10.05 2.12 27.04
CA TRP A 194 9.50 1.93 28.38
C TRP A 194 9.60 3.16 29.29
N GLN A 195 10.64 3.98 29.13
CA GLN A 195 10.83 5.20 29.91
C GLN A 195 10.03 6.39 29.35
N HIS A 196 9.85 6.43 28.03
CA HIS A 196 9.15 7.51 27.32
C HIS A 196 8.05 6.94 26.42
N PRO A 197 6.95 6.40 26.99
CA PRO A 197 5.86 5.87 26.21
C PRO A 197 5.06 7.01 25.55
N ARG A 198 4.61 6.78 24.32
CA ARG A 198 3.72 7.71 23.63
C ARG A 198 2.28 7.47 24.08
N ASN A 199 1.74 8.41 24.85
CA ASN A 199 0.35 8.38 25.30
C ASN A 199 -0.58 8.77 24.15
N LEU A 200 -1.58 7.94 23.86
CA LEU A 200 -2.58 8.18 22.81
C LEU A 200 -3.96 8.60 23.36
N GLY A 201 -4.11 8.63 24.68
CA GLY A 201 -5.30 9.15 25.36
C GLY A 201 -6.29 8.06 25.80
N LEU A 202 -7.50 8.50 26.14
CA LEU A 202 -8.61 7.63 26.55
C LEU A 202 -9.46 7.27 25.34
N LEU A 203 -9.77 5.99 25.21
CA LEU A 203 -10.69 5.44 24.23
C LEU A 203 -12.14 5.55 24.75
N ALA A 204 -13.12 5.37 23.86
CA ALA A 204 -14.55 5.45 24.21
C ALA A 204 -14.97 4.35 25.19
N SER A 205 -14.29 3.20 25.15
CA SER A 205 -14.40 2.13 26.14
C SER A 205 -13.90 2.51 27.55
N GLY A 206 -13.25 3.67 27.71
CA GLY A 206 -12.53 4.04 28.93
C GLY A 206 -11.13 3.42 29.01
N ALA A 207 -10.70 2.69 27.99
CA ALA A 207 -9.35 2.13 27.93
C ALA A 207 -8.31 3.23 27.68
N ARG A 208 -7.20 3.22 28.42
CA ARG A 208 -6.04 4.07 28.16
C ARG A 208 -5.10 3.39 27.18
N LEU A 209 -4.80 4.09 26.08
CA LEU A 209 -3.94 3.59 25.02
C LEU A 209 -2.55 4.25 25.04
N GLN A 210 -1.51 3.43 24.95
CA GLN A 210 -0.12 3.87 24.86
C GLN A 210 0.65 3.04 23.84
N ILE A 211 1.65 3.65 23.20
CA ILE A 211 2.72 2.93 22.50
C ILE A 211 3.94 2.94 23.41
N VAL A 212 4.40 1.76 23.83
CA VAL A 212 5.44 1.60 24.85
C VAL A 212 6.77 1.15 24.29
N ASP A 213 6.78 0.64 23.06
CA ASP A 213 7.99 0.19 22.38
C ASP A 213 7.82 0.22 20.86
N TYR A 214 8.93 0.19 20.14
CA TYR A 214 8.99 0.17 18.68
C TYR A 214 10.11 -0.76 18.22
N ALA A 215 9.82 -1.60 17.22
CA ALA A 215 10.77 -2.49 16.59
C ALA A 215 10.80 -2.22 15.08
N SER A 216 12.00 -2.04 14.53
CA SER A 216 12.19 -1.85 13.08
C SER A 216 11.93 -3.12 12.27
N ALA A 217 11.94 -4.29 12.92
CA ALA A 217 11.62 -5.57 12.33
C ALA A 217 10.91 -6.46 13.36
N ILE A 218 9.75 -6.99 12.98
CA ILE A 218 8.95 -7.92 13.76
C ILE A 218 8.73 -9.18 12.94
N GLU A 219 8.93 -10.31 13.58
CA GLU A 219 8.61 -11.63 13.04
C GLU A 219 7.29 -12.13 13.63
N GLY A 220 6.44 -12.71 12.79
CA GLY A 220 5.20 -13.36 13.21
C GLY A 220 5.36 -14.88 13.13
N LYS A 221 5.20 -15.57 14.25
CA LYS A 221 5.16 -17.05 14.29
C LYS A 221 3.73 -17.52 14.52
N LEU A 222 3.25 -18.44 13.69
CA LEU A 222 1.95 -19.08 13.90
C LEU A 222 1.96 -19.82 15.27
N ASN A 223 0.94 -19.56 16.06
CA ASN A 223 0.72 -20.13 17.38
C ASN A 223 -0.79 -20.40 17.56
N PRO A 224 -1.31 -21.46 16.93
CA PRO A 224 -2.73 -21.74 16.86
C PRO A 224 -3.30 -22.06 18.25
N LYS A 225 -4.56 -21.65 18.49
CA LYS A 225 -5.26 -21.91 19.76
C LYS A 225 -6.35 -22.96 19.54
N PRO A 226 -6.45 -24.01 20.39
CA PRO A 226 -7.52 -24.99 20.26
C PRO A 226 -8.88 -24.35 20.56
N VAL A 227 -9.89 -24.71 19.78
CA VAL A 227 -11.29 -24.27 19.94
C VAL A 227 -12.22 -25.49 20.00
N ALA A 228 -13.36 -25.34 20.67
CA ALA A 228 -14.29 -26.44 20.89
C ALA A 228 -15.08 -26.81 19.62
N ASP A 229 -15.54 -25.80 18.88
CA ASP A 229 -16.30 -25.96 17.64
C ASP A 229 -15.76 -25.00 16.57
N GLY A 230 -15.67 -25.48 15.32
CA GLY A 230 -15.14 -24.71 14.19
C GLY A 230 -13.61 -24.68 14.14
N GLY A 231 -13.05 -23.87 13.24
CA GLY A 231 -11.60 -23.81 13.02
C GLY A 231 -11.05 -24.93 12.12
N ALA A 232 -9.79 -24.79 11.72
CA ALA A 232 -9.10 -25.74 10.86
C ALA A 232 -8.17 -26.64 11.67
N PRO A 233 -7.91 -27.88 11.23
CA PRO A 233 -6.90 -28.73 11.84
C PRO A 233 -5.53 -28.05 11.81
N ALA A 234 -4.86 -28.00 12.96
CA ALA A 234 -3.49 -27.52 13.08
C ALA A 234 -2.57 -28.65 13.55
N LEU A 235 -1.35 -28.67 13.03
CA LEU A 235 -0.36 -29.69 13.35
C LEU A 235 0.99 -29.01 13.59
N HIS A 236 1.66 -29.39 14.67
CA HIS A 236 3.04 -29.01 14.91
C HIS A 236 3.95 -30.17 14.52
N PHE A 237 5.03 -29.83 13.84
CA PHE A 237 6.04 -30.81 13.46
C PHE A 237 7.42 -30.28 13.83
N THR A 238 8.32 -31.23 14.09
CA THR A 238 9.75 -30.99 14.28
C THR A 238 10.53 -31.76 13.25
N MET A 239 11.59 -31.16 12.72
CA MET A 239 12.54 -31.80 11.82
C MET A 239 13.95 -31.70 12.36
N SER A 240 14.73 -32.78 12.23
CA SER A 240 16.13 -32.78 12.64
C SER A 240 17.04 -33.56 11.68
N THR A 241 18.31 -33.17 11.62
CA THR A 241 19.36 -33.92 10.93
C THR A 241 20.26 -34.64 11.92
N ALA A 242 20.58 -35.90 11.64
CA ALA A 242 21.45 -36.71 12.50
C ALA A 242 22.93 -36.29 12.38
N MET A 243 23.36 -35.84 11.20
CA MET A 243 24.77 -35.49 10.94
C MET A 243 25.10 -34.03 11.29
N MET A 244 24.21 -33.09 10.99
CA MET A 244 24.47 -31.65 11.18
C MET A 244 23.82 -31.06 12.44
N ASN A 245 23.08 -31.87 13.21
CA ASN A 245 22.37 -31.45 14.43
C ASN A 245 21.47 -30.22 14.22
N GLN A 246 20.94 -30.05 13.02
CA GLN A 246 19.99 -28.98 12.71
C GLN A 246 18.62 -29.35 13.27
N HIS A 247 17.90 -28.36 13.78
CA HIS A 247 16.57 -28.52 14.38
C HIS A 247 15.67 -27.43 13.81
N LEU A 248 14.52 -27.84 13.30
CA LEU A 248 13.48 -26.96 12.78
C LEU A 248 12.14 -27.37 13.38
N ASP A 249 11.27 -26.40 13.63
CA ASP A 249 9.91 -26.63 14.10
C ASP A 249 8.96 -25.60 13.50
N SER A 250 7.73 -26.02 13.18
CA SER A 250 6.69 -25.10 12.75
C SER A 250 5.30 -25.66 12.98
N TRP A 251 4.33 -24.75 13.03
CA TRP A 251 2.91 -25.05 12.94
C TRP A 251 2.44 -25.01 11.48
N LEU A 252 1.59 -25.95 11.11
CA LEU A 252 0.82 -25.94 9.88
C LEU A 252 -0.67 -25.86 10.19
N LEU A 253 -1.44 -25.20 9.32
CA LEU A 253 -2.89 -25.09 9.41
C LEU A 253 -3.52 -25.62 8.10
N ALA A 254 -4.39 -26.61 8.21
CA ALA A 254 -4.98 -27.26 7.04
C ALA A 254 -5.85 -26.26 6.25
N ASP A 255 -5.71 -26.31 4.92
CA ASP A 255 -6.41 -25.44 3.96
C ASP A 255 -6.14 -23.93 4.14
N ASP A 256 -5.09 -23.55 4.88
CA ASP A 256 -4.64 -22.17 4.97
C ASP A 256 -3.63 -21.86 3.84
N PRO A 257 -3.89 -20.87 2.96
CA PRO A 257 -2.98 -20.56 1.85
C PRO A 257 -1.57 -20.10 2.30
N GLN A 258 -1.46 -19.53 3.50
CA GLN A 258 -0.21 -18.97 4.02
C GLN A 258 0.52 -19.92 4.95
N HIS A 259 -0.20 -20.73 5.72
CA HIS A 259 0.35 -21.58 6.78
C HIS A 259 0.06 -23.06 6.56
N GLY A 260 -0.52 -23.46 5.43
CA GLY A 260 -0.69 -24.85 5.05
C GLY A 260 0.56 -25.50 4.49
N ASN A 261 1.61 -24.73 4.19
CA ASN A 261 2.87 -25.22 3.65
C ASN A 261 4.10 -24.68 4.40
N PHE A 262 5.18 -25.46 4.37
CA PHE A 262 6.49 -25.11 4.89
C PHE A 262 7.58 -25.53 3.90
N SER A 263 8.21 -24.55 3.27
CA SER A 263 9.22 -24.76 2.24
C SER A 263 10.63 -24.78 2.80
N LEU A 264 11.40 -25.79 2.40
CA LEU A 264 12.83 -25.96 2.64
C LEU A 264 13.64 -25.74 1.35
N GLY A 265 13.10 -24.94 0.42
CA GLY A 265 13.67 -24.71 -0.90
C GLY A 265 13.37 -25.85 -1.87
N LEU A 266 14.17 -26.92 -1.84
CA LEU A 266 13.99 -28.09 -2.73
C LEU A 266 13.04 -29.16 -2.18
N ALA A 267 12.52 -28.95 -0.96
CA ALA A 267 11.56 -29.83 -0.32
C ALA A 267 10.42 -29.01 0.29
N ASN A 268 9.23 -29.59 0.35
CA ASN A 268 8.06 -28.91 0.90
C ASN A 268 7.25 -29.86 1.81
N VAL A 269 6.78 -29.33 2.94
CA VAL A 269 5.85 -30.01 3.84
C VAL A 269 4.50 -29.30 3.77
N GLU A 270 3.42 -30.02 3.51
CA GLU A 270 2.07 -29.46 3.36
C GLU A 270 1.10 -30.19 4.30
N LEU A 271 0.05 -29.49 4.76
CA LEU A 271 -1.04 -30.06 5.56
C LEU A 271 -2.39 -29.90 4.85
N LYS A 272 -3.14 -31.01 4.73
CA LYS A 272 -4.49 -31.07 4.16
C LYS A 272 -5.47 -31.79 5.08
N ARG A 273 -6.76 -31.59 4.86
CA ARG A 273 -7.81 -32.43 5.46
C ARG A 273 -7.98 -33.74 4.71
N GLY A 274 -8.46 -34.75 5.42
CA GLY A 274 -8.81 -36.06 4.88
C GLY A 274 -7.76 -37.12 5.18
N ALA A 275 -7.63 -38.09 4.29
CA ALA A 275 -6.66 -39.18 4.40
C ALA A 275 -5.85 -39.30 3.11
N ALA A 276 -4.61 -39.79 3.23
CA ALA A 276 -3.76 -40.03 2.07
C ALA A 276 -4.40 -41.06 1.11
N PRO A 277 -4.38 -40.81 -0.21
CA PRO A 277 -4.84 -41.79 -1.19
C PRO A 277 -3.95 -43.05 -1.11
N ASN A 278 -4.58 -44.19 -0.79
CA ASN A 278 -4.01 -45.54 -0.61
C ASN A 278 -3.49 -45.91 0.80
N ALA A 279 -4.32 -45.73 1.84
CA ALA A 279 -4.13 -46.42 3.13
C ALA A 279 -4.85 -47.79 3.22
N THR A 280 -5.53 -48.27 2.17
CA THR A 280 -6.18 -49.59 2.17
C THR A 280 -6.10 -50.27 0.81
N GLU A 281 -5.74 -51.55 0.87
CA GLU A 281 -5.80 -52.61 -0.15
C GLU A 281 -4.63 -52.78 -1.13
N GLY A 282 -3.82 -53.81 -0.83
CA GLY A 282 -2.96 -54.47 -1.79
C GLY A 282 -3.69 -55.59 -2.55
N ARG A 283 -3.29 -55.75 -3.81
CA ARG A 283 -3.51 -56.89 -4.73
C ARG A 283 -4.95 -57.29 -5.06
N GLY A 284 -5.33 -57.00 -6.31
CA GLY A 284 -6.35 -57.73 -7.05
C GLY A 284 -6.44 -57.20 -8.48
N ASP A 285 -5.92 -57.98 -9.44
CA ASP A 285 -6.10 -57.75 -10.87
C ASP A 285 -7.58 -57.84 -11.28
N SER A 286 -7.87 -57.14 -12.38
CA SER A 286 -8.98 -57.34 -13.35
C SER A 286 -10.24 -56.47 -13.29
N PRO A 287 -10.82 -56.19 -14.49
CA PRO A 287 -11.55 -54.96 -14.78
C PRO A 287 -13.06 -55.18 -14.74
N ASN A 288 -13.77 -54.34 -14.02
CA ASN A 288 -15.16 -54.00 -14.33
C ASN A 288 -15.57 -52.79 -13.50
N ARG A 289 -15.77 -51.66 -14.16
CA ARG A 289 -16.41 -50.49 -13.57
C ARG A 289 -17.83 -50.42 -14.14
N PRO A 290 -18.87 -50.80 -13.39
CA PRO A 290 -20.19 -50.24 -13.58
C PRO A 290 -20.19 -48.81 -13.04
N GLU A 291 -20.81 -47.90 -13.77
CA GLU A 291 -21.03 -46.51 -13.40
C GLU A 291 -21.78 -46.39 -12.05
N PRO A 292 -21.49 -45.38 -11.21
CA PRO A 292 -22.32 -45.12 -10.05
C PRO A 292 -23.52 -44.23 -10.40
N ASP A 293 -24.67 -44.75 -9.98
CA ASP A 293 -25.98 -44.12 -9.95
C ASP A 293 -25.98 -42.73 -9.30
N GLN A 294 -26.82 -41.88 -9.90
CA GLN A 294 -27.16 -40.55 -9.45
C GLN A 294 -27.92 -40.61 -8.12
N SER A 295 -27.38 -39.99 -7.07
CA SER A 295 -28.19 -39.49 -5.95
C SER A 295 -28.14 -37.96 -5.93
N THR A 296 -29.20 -37.43 -6.54
CA THR A 296 -29.79 -36.10 -6.43
C THR A 296 -29.20 -35.16 -5.37
N ASN A 297 -28.23 -34.34 -5.77
CA ASN A 297 -28.21 -32.94 -5.34
C ASN A 297 -29.03 -32.15 -6.36
N ARG A 298 -30.04 -31.42 -5.89
CA ARG A 298 -30.79 -30.44 -6.67
C ARG A 298 -29.81 -29.37 -7.14
N SER A 299 -29.20 -29.60 -8.30
CA SER A 299 -28.61 -28.58 -9.13
C SER A 299 -29.76 -27.71 -9.62
N GLU A 300 -29.85 -26.49 -9.11
CA GLU A 300 -30.42 -25.41 -9.90
C GLU A 300 -29.66 -25.42 -11.23
N ALA A 301 -30.36 -25.67 -12.32
CA ALA A 301 -29.78 -25.66 -13.65
C ALA A 301 -29.15 -24.29 -13.89
N LYS A 302 -27.82 -24.19 -13.78
CA LYS A 302 -27.10 -23.01 -14.26
C LYS A 302 -27.18 -23.05 -15.78
N GLU A 303 -28.13 -22.31 -16.34
CA GLU A 303 -28.27 -22.13 -17.77
C GLU A 303 -26.98 -21.53 -18.35
N GLU A 304 -26.63 -21.95 -19.57
CA GLU A 304 -25.59 -21.27 -20.35
C GLU A 304 -26.05 -19.85 -20.66
N VAL A 305 -25.31 -18.86 -20.15
CA VAL A 305 -25.58 -17.45 -20.39
C VAL A 305 -24.46 -16.84 -21.23
N ASP A 306 -24.76 -15.74 -21.90
CA ASP A 306 -23.73 -14.95 -22.59
C ASP A 306 -22.77 -14.35 -21.54
N LEU A 307 -21.51 -14.76 -21.57
CA LEU A 307 -20.44 -14.23 -20.75
C LEU A 307 -19.62 -13.23 -21.55
N GLU A 308 -19.27 -12.13 -20.92
CA GLU A 308 -18.29 -11.17 -21.42
C GLU A 308 -17.45 -10.65 -20.26
N GLU A 309 -16.13 -10.77 -20.35
CA GLU A 309 -15.18 -10.32 -19.35
C GLU A 309 -14.01 -9.61 -20.00
N SER A 310 -13.61 -8.46 -19.44
CA SER A 310 -12.41 -7.72 -19.87
C SER A 310 -11.32 -7.84 -18.82
N ILE A 311 -10.10 -8.21 -19.24
CA ILE A 311 -8.97 -8.51 -18.37
C ILE A 311 -7.77 -7.66 -18.80
N PHE A 312 -7.24 -6.90 -17.85
CA PHE A 312 -5.93 -6.24 -17.96
C PHE A 312 -4.84 -7.18 -17.49
N ALA A 313 -3.79 -7.34 -18.30
CA ALA A 313 -2.60 -8.13 -17.96
C ALA A 313 -1.32 -7.32 -18.19
N PHE A 314 -0.34 -7.50 -17.31
CA PHE A 314 0.92 -6.76 -17.29
C PHE A 314 2.10 -7.71 -17.42
N SER A 315 3.08 -7.40 -18.28
CA SER A 315 4.23 -8.29 -18.47
C SER A 315 5.19 -8.28 -17.28
N LYS A 316 5.25 -7.17 -16.53
CA LYS A 316 6.04 -7.07 -15.29
C LYS A 316 5.39 -7.74 -14.07
N ALA A 317 4.12 -8.11 -14.18
CA ALA A 317 3.37 -8.78 -13.13
C ALA A 317 2.43 -9.83 -13.75
N PRO A 318 2.98 -10.92 -14.34
CA PRO A 318 2.19 -11.88 -15.11
C PRO A 318 1.16 -12.66 -14.27
N GLY A 319 1.29 -12.65 -12.95
CA GLY A 319 0.31 -13.22 -12.01
C GLY A 319 -0.73 -12.21 -11.48
N GLU A 320 -0.59 -10.92 -11.80
CA GLU A 320 -1.50 -9.85 -11.35
C GLU A 320 -2.34 -9.40 -12.55
N GLN A 321 -3.51 -10.02 -12.74
CA GLN A 321 -4.49 -9.60 -13.73
C GLN A 321 -5.63 -8.81 -13.08
N ILE A 322 -6.20 -7.86 -13.80
CA ILE A 322 -7.36 -7.09 -13.34
C ILE A 322 -8.53 -7.41 -14.26
N GLY A 323 -9.42 -8.29 -13.82
CA GLY A 323 -10.64 -8.67 -14.54
C GLY A 323 -11.83 -7.78 -14.18
N ARG A 324 -12.70 -7.55 -15.16
CA ARG A 324 -14.02 -6.93 -14.96
C ARG A 324 -15.05 -7.67 -15.79
N VAL A 325 -16.02 -8.28 -15.12
CA VAL A 325 -17.19 -8.88 -15.76
C VAL A 325 -18.04 -7.77 -16.38
N ARG A 326 -18.35 -7.92 -17.67
CA ARG A 326 -19.23 -7.02 -18.43
C ARG A 326 -20.63 -7.60 -18.65
N LYS A 327 -20.75 -8.93 -18.77
CA LYS A 327 -22.04 -9.62 -18.97
C LYS A 327 -21.99 -11.04 -18.40
N GLY A 328 -23.08 -11.48 -17.79
CA GLY A 328 -23.33 -12.87 -17.36
C GLY A 328 -22.57 -13.31 -16.11
N GLY A 329 -21.24 -13.23 -16.12
CA GLY A 329 -20.36 -13.71 -15.05
C GLY A 329 -18.91 -13.85 -15.51
N SER A 330 -18.01 -14.29 -14.63
CA SER A 330 -16.61 -14.52 -15.00
C SER A 330 -16.48 -15.72 -15.92
N THR A 331 -15.59 -15.59 -16.91
CA THR A 331 -15.18 -16.66 -17.83
C THR A 331 -14.21 -17.65 -17.16
N GLY A 332 -13.62 -17.27 -16.02
CA GLY A 332 -12.57 -18.04 -15.35
C GLY A 332 -11.21 -17.99 -16.08
N ALA A 333 -11.07 -17.13 -17.08
CA ALA A 333 -9.84 -16.99 -17.85
C ALA A 333 -8.73 -16.37 -17.00
N LYS A 334 -7.56 -16.99 -17.01
CA LYS A 334 -6.30 -16.38 -16.57
C LYS A 334 -5.55 -15.89 -17.78
N VAL A 335 -5.17 -14.61 -17.79
CA VAL A 335 -4.50 -13.95 -18.91
C VAL A 335 -3.17 -13.39 -18.43
N SER A 336 -2.08 -13.82 -19.06
CA SER A 336 -0.74 -13.29 -18.81
C SER A 336 -0.11 -12.76 -20.09
N LEU A 337 0.66 -11.69 -19.99
CA LEU A 337 1.41 -11.11 -21.09
C LEU A 337 2.89 -11.48 -20.98
N GLU A 338 3.43 -12.17 -21.98
CA GLU A 338 4.87 -12.41 -22.07
C GLU A 338 5.62 -11.11 -22.36
N GLN A 339 6.83 -11.00 -21.80
CA GLN A 339 7.69 -9.86 -22.06
C GLN A 339 8.06 -9.82 -23.55
N PRO A 340 7.88 -8.68 -24.23
CA PRO A 340 8.27 -8.55 -25.63
C PRO A 340 9.76 -8.81 -25.83
N GLN A 341 10.10 -9.56 -26.87
CA GLN A 341 11.48 -9.88 -27.27
C GLN A 341 11.72 -9.48 -28.73
N ASN A 342 12.95 -9.09 -29.06
CA ASN A 342 13.36 -8.81 -30.45
C ASN A 342 12.47 -7.78 -31.20
N GLY A 343 11.89 -6.81 -30.48
CA GLY A 343 11.08 -5.74 -31.07
C GLY A 343 9.62 -6.10 -31.38
N ASN A 344 9.13 -7.28 -30.98
CA ASN A 344 7.71 -7.62 -31.09
C ASN A 344 6.87 -6.95 -29.97
N LYS A 345 5.56 -7.22 -29.91
CA LYS A 345 4.64 -6.73 -28.86
C LYS A 345 4.34 -7.75 -27.76
N GLY A 346 5.10 -8.85 -27.72
CA GLY A 346 4.88 -9.99 -26.82
C GLY A 346 3.72 -10.90 -27.25
N ARG A 347 3.44 -11.91 -26.43
CA ARG A 347 2.35 -12.87 -26.63
C ARG A 347 1.41 -12.87 -25.42
N VAL A 348 0.12 -13.02 -25.67
CA VAL A 348 -0.91 -13.21 -24.66
C VAL A 348 -1.13 -14.70 -24.47
N LEU A 349 -0.93 -15.20 -23.26
CA LEU A 349 -1.24 -16.57 -22.86
C LEU A 349 -2.52 -16.58 -22.05
N ILE A 350 -3.36 -17.57 -22.32
CA ILE A 350 -4.69 -17.68 -21.74
C ILE A 350 -4.88 -19.09 -21.26
N SER A 351 -5.21 -19.22 -19.98
CA SER A 351 -5.59 -20.47 -19.35
C SER A 351 -7.07 -20.43 -19.01
N LEU A 352 -7.83 -21.39 -19.54
CA LEU A 352 -9.25 -21.61 -19.29
C LEU A 352 -9.42 -23.06 -18.80
N GLY A 353 -9.42 -23.24 -17.47
CA GLY A 353 -9.37 -24.57 -16.87
C GLY A 353 -8.04 -25.27 -17.18
N GLU A 354 -8.11 -26.45 -17.81
CA GLU A 354 -6.91 -27.21 -18.24
C GLU A 354 -6.44 -26.84 -19.66
N ARG A 355 -7.12 -25.92 -20.35
CA ARG A 355 -6.76 -25.52 -21.71
C ARG A 355 -5.95 -24.24 -21.73
N GLU A 356 -4.87 -24.24 -22.51
CA GLU A 356 -4.02 -23.08 -22.72
C GLU A 356 -3.97 -22.69 -24.20
N ALA A 357 -4.01 -21.39 -24.47
CA ALA A 357 -3.87 -20.82 -25.81
C ALA A 357 -2.93 -19.61 -25.79
N SER A 358 -2.21 -19.37 -26.89
CA SER A 358 -1.24 -18.28 -26.98
C SER A 358 -1.38 -17.50 -28.30
N PHE A 359 -1.53 -16.18 -28.19
CA PHE A 359 -1.76 -15.27 -29.31
C PHE A 359 -0.66 -14.21 -29.40
N ASP A 360 -0.10 -13.97 -30.59
CA ASP A 360 0.80 -12.82 -30.79
C ASP A 360 0.01 -11.51 -30.71
N VAL A 361 0.49 -10.56 -29.90
CA VAL A 361 -0.21 -9.29 -29.67
C VAL A 361 -0.24 -8.43 -30.92
N GLY A 362 0.86 -8.38 -31.67
CA GLY A 362 0.98 -7.55 -32.87
C GLY A 362 0.05 -8.01 -33.99
N GLU A 363 -0.06 -9.32 -34.19
CA GLU A 363 -0.88 -9.91 -35.25
C GLU A 363 -2.38 -9.87 -34.96
N ASN A 364 -2.76 -9.91 -33.67
CA ASN A 364 -4.15 -10.06 -33.23
C ASN A 364 -4.75 -8.80 -32.58
N LEU A 365 -4.00 -7.69 -32.53
CA LEU A 365 -4.51 -6.42 -31.98
C LEU A 365 -5.75 -5.94 -32.74
N GLY A 366 -6.85 -5.77 -32.01
CA GLY A 366 -8.14 -5.32 -32.54
C GLY A 366 -8.93 -6.39 -33.31
N ARG A 367 -8.42 -7.61 -33.45
CA ARG A 367 -9.08 -8.72 -34.14
C ARG A 367 -9.79 -9.65 -33.14
N GLU A 368 -10.89 -10.24 -33.59
CA GLU A 368 -11.57 -11.31 -32.85
C GLU A 368 -11.01 -12.65 -33.30
N VAL A 369 -10.58 -13.48 -32.35
CA VAL A 369 -9.93 -14.77 -32.57
C VAL A 369 -10.58 -15.83 -31.70
N THR A 370 -10.95 -16.96 -32.27
CA THR A 370 -11.51 -18.08 -31.51
C THR A 370 -10.43 -18.72 -30.63
N ILE A 371 -10.77 -19.04 -29.39
CA ILE A 371 -9.90 -19.85 -28.53
C ILE A 371 -10.22 -21.32 -28.80
N ASP A 372 -9.34 -21.99 -29.53
CA ASP A 372 -9.54 -23.36 -30.01
C ASP A 372 -9.96 -24.32 -28.89
N GLY A 373 -11.00 -25.10 -29.15
CA GLY A 373 -11.56 -26.05 -28.20
C GLY A 373 -12.41 -25.41 -27.09
N THR A 374 -12.74 -24.12 -27.15
CA THR A 374 -13.63 -23.45 -26.18
C THR A 374 -14.77 -22.71 -26.91
N PRO A 375 -15.89 -22.40 -26.23
CA PRO A 375 -16.95 -21.57 -26.80
C PRO A 375 -16.60 -20.06 -26.78
N PHE A 376 -15.36 -19.71 -26.45
CA PHE A 376 -14.94 -18.32 -26.24
C PHE A 376 -14.18 -17.75 -27.43
N VAL A 377 -14.45 -16.49 -27.71
CA VAL A 377 -13.73 -15.62 -28.64
C VAL A 377 -12.99 -14.57 -27.84
N LEU A 378 -11.76 -14.31 -28.24
CA LEU A 378 -10.88 -13.30 -27.68
C LEU A 378 -10.76 -12.10 -28.61
N LYS A 379 -10.70 -10.91 -28.02
CA LYS A 379 -10.25 -9.69 -28.66
C LYS A 379 -9.18 -8.99 -27.83
N ILE A 380 -8.04 -8.65 -28.43
CA ILE A 380 -7.07 -7.75 -27.80
C ILE A 380 -7.52 -6.30 -28.11
N ASP A 381 -8.13 -5.62 -27.14
CA ASP A 381 -8.68 -4.28 -27.32
C ASP A 381 -7.61 -3.19 -27.31
N GLY A 382 -6.52 -3.41 -26.59
CA GLY A 382 -5.45 -2.41 -26.45
C GLY A 382 -4.12 -3.00 -26.04
N TYR A 383 -3.05 -2.33 -26.46
CA TYR A 383 -1.67 -2.60 -26.07
C TYR A 383 -0.97 -1.28 -25.77
N TRP A 384 -0.25 -1.23 -24.64
CA TRP A 384 0.57 -0.10 -24.23
C TRP A 384 1.97 -0.61 -23.92
N SER A 385 2.98 -0.13 -24.64
CA SER A 385 4.40 -0.49 -24.48
C SER A 385 4.99 -0.04 -23.14
N ASP A 386 4.58 1.14 -22.66
CA ASP A 386 5.06 1.72 -21.41
C ASP A 386 3.88 2.27 -20.61
N PHE A 387 3.10 1.34 -20.06
CA PHE A 387 1.78 1.61 -19.50
C PHE A 387 1.83 2.59 -18.33
N ARG A 388 0.98 3.60 -18.43
CA ARG A 388 0.61 4.53 -17.35
C ARG A 388 -0.85 4.94 -17.50
N ILE A 389 -1.42 5.42 -16.40
CA ILE A 389 -2.71 6.12 -16.44
C ILE A 389 -2.43 7.62 -16.58
N ALA A 390 -2.97 8.24 -17.63
CA ALA A 390 -2.96 9.69 -17.84
C ALA A 390 -4.42 10.14 -18.05
N ASP A 391 -4.85 11.16 -17.31
CA ASP A 391 -6.23 11.67 -17.36
C ASP A 391 -7.32 10.59 -17.17
N GLY A 392 -7.04 9.60 -16.31
CA GLY A 392 -7.95 8.49 -16.04
C GLY A 392 -8.08 7.47 -17.18
N LYS A 393 -7.22 7.55 -18.21
CA LYS A 393 -7.20 6.61 -19.35
C LYS A 393 -5.82 5.93 -19.47
N PRO A 394 -5.79 4.66 -19.90
CA PRO A 394 -4.55 3.99 -20.30
C PRO A 394 -3.81 4.73 -21.42
N SER A 395 -2.50 4.96 -21.25
CA SER A 395 -1.62 5.54 -22.27
C SER A 395 -0.21 4.96 -22.18
N SER A 396 0.57 5.07 -23.25
CA SER A 396 2.00 4.77 -23.24
C SER A 396 2.80 6.03 -22.89
N LEU A 397 3.82 5.91 -22.04
CA LEU A 397 4.82 6.96 -21.82
C LEU A 397 5.83 7.03 -22.97
N SER A 398 6.20 5.88 -23.52
CA SER A 398 7.16 5.72 -24.61
C SER A 398 6.80 4.50 -25.48
N ASP A 399 7.36 4.42 -26.68
CA ASP A 399 7.20 3.26 -27.57
C ASP A 399 8.09 2.08 -27.16
N GLN A 400 8.98 2.27 -26.19
CA GLN A 400 9.82 1.20 -25.65
C GLN A 400 9.00 0.31 -24.72
N PRO A 401 9.13 -1.02 -24.79
CA PRO A 401 8.38 -1.97 -23.97
C PRO A 401 8.88 -2.03 -22.52
N ASN A 402 8.95 -0.89 -21.83
CA ASN A 402 9.44 -0.77 -20.45
C ASN A 402 8.43 -1.26 -19.42
N ASN A 403 7.14 -1.04 -19.66
CA ASN A 403 6.05 -1.54 -18.82
C ASN A 403 4.86 -2.00 -19.68
N PRO A 404 5.00 -3.07 -20.49
CA PRO A 404 3.96 -3.50 -21.39
C PRO A 404 2.69 -3.97 -20.67
N ALA A 405 1.53 -3.53 -21.16
CA ALA A 405 0.21 -3.98 -20.71
C ALA A 405 -0.72 -4.22 -21.89
N VAL A 406 -1.64 -5.17 -21.73
CA VAL A 406 -2.72 -5.45 -22.68
C VAL A 406 -4.07 -5.42 -22.00
N LEU A 407 -5.08 -5.02 -22.78
CA LEU A 407 -6.48 -5.20 -22.44
C LEU A 407 -7.07 -6.25 -23.39
N VAL A 408 -7.62 -7.31 -22.82
CA VAL A 408 -8.23 -8.41 -23.55
C VAL A 408 -9.69 -8.53 -23.16
N THR A 409 -10.59 -8.71 -24.11
CA THR A 409 -12.00 -9.06 -23.86
C THR A 409 -12.28 -10.47 -24.36
N ILE A 410 -12.90 -11.29 -23.51
CA ILE A 410 -13.29 -12.67 -23.79
C ILE A 410 -14.82 -12.75 -23.77
N ARG A 411 -15.40 -13.37 -24.79
CA ARG A 411 -16.86 -13.48 -24.99
C ARG A 411 -17.26 -14.89 -25.41
N GLY A 412 -18.35 -15.41 -24.88
CA GLY A 412 -18.86 -16.73 -25.27
C GLY A 412 -20.08 -17.14 -24.45
N LYS A 413 -20.72 -18.24 -24.83
CA LYS A 413 -21.80 -18.84 -24.03
C LYS A 413 -21.24 -19.96 -23.17
N ALA A 414 -21.40 -19.85 -21.86
CA ALA A 414 -20.98 -20.87 -20.92
C ALA A 414 -21.67 -20.69 -19.56
N ILE A 415 -21.47 -21.65 -18.67
CA ILE A 415 -21.88 -21.56 -17.27
C ILE A 415 -20.88 -20.65 -16.54
N PRO A 416 -21.31 -19.57 -15.87
CA PRO A 416 -20.42 -18.65 -15.18
C PRO A 416 -19.70 -19.36 -14.02
N VAL A 417 -18.38 -19.17 -13.96
CA VAL A 417 -17.55 -19.65 -12.84
C VAL A 417 -17.80 -18.70 -11.65
N ALA A 418 -17.94 -19.25 -10.44
CA ALA A 418 -18.10 -18.44 -9.24
C ALA A 418 -16.89 -17.51 -9.09
N GLU A 419 -17.17 -16.20 -8.98
CA GLU A 419 -16.18 -15.14 -8.89
C GLU A 419 -15.27 -15.41 -7.68
N ALA A 420 -13.95 -15.55 -7.89
CA ALA A 420 -13.01 -15.44 -6.79
C ALA A 420 -13.09 -13.98 -6.32
N ALA A 421 -13.53 -13.76 -5.07
CA ALA A 421 -13.72 -12.44 -4.50
C ALA A 421 -12.48 -11.55 -4.74
N THR A 422 -12.60 -10.58 -5.64
CA THR A 422 -11.56 -9.58 -5.88
C THR A 422 -11.76 -8.44 -4.90
N ASN A 423 -10.84 -8.31 -3.95
CA ASN A 423 -10.78 -7.14 -3.08
C ASN A 423 -10.51 -5.88 -3.94
N PRO A 424 -11.24 -4.77 -3.75
CA PRO A 424 -11.11 -3.54 -4.55
C PRO A 424 -9.85 -2.70 -4.21
N HIS A 425 -8.92 -3.26 -3.45
CA HIS A 425 -7.56 -2.73 -3.31
C HIS A 425 -6.64 -3.72 -4.01
N GLY A 426 -5.98 -3.25 -5.07
CA GLY A 426 -5.05 -4.05 -5.86
C GLY A 426 -4.16 -4.88 -4.94
N GLY A 427 -4.01 -6.16 -5.29
CA GLY A 427 -3.13 -7.09 -4.60
C GLY A 427 -1.68 -6.67 -4.81
N GLY A 428 -1.27 -5.58 -4.18
CA GLY A 428 0.13 -5.29 -3.98
C GLY A 428 0.70 -6.50 -3.27
N LYS A 429 1.69 -7.15 -3.91
CA LYS A 429 2.61 -8.13 -3.33
C LYS A 429 2.67 -8.00 -1.81
N GLN A 430 1.90 -8.82 -1.11
CA GLN A 430 2.14 -9.06 0.30
C GLN A 430 3.34 -9.99 0.34
N LEU A 431 4.51 -9.36 0.40
CA LEU A 431 5.80 -10.04 0.45
C LEU A 431 5.83 -10.92 1.69
N THR A 432 6.31 -12.13 1.46
CA THR A 432 6.49 -13.25 2.36
C THR A 432 7.16 -12.82 3.66
N ALA A 433 6.46 -12.98 4.79
CA ALA A 433 7.07 -12.94 6.11
C ALA A 433 7.71 -14.31 6.41
N THR A 434 8.81 -14.63 5.73
CA THR A 434 9.85 -15.62 6.14
C THR A 434 10.99 -15.60 5.11
N GLY A 435 12.20 -15.18 5.50
CA GLY A 435 13.40 -15.98 5.27
C GLY A 435 13.97 -16.34 3.86
N GLY A 436 13.45 -15.92 2.70
CA GLY A 436 14.07 -16.09 1.33
C GLY A 436 14.32 -17.53 0.80
N PRO A 437 14.80 -17.79 -0.47
CA PRO A 437 15.11 -16.94 -1.63
C PRO A 437 14.53 -17.48 -3.00
N PRO A 438 15.23 -17.42 -4.17
CA PRO A 438 14.74 -16.95 -5.47
C PRO A 438 13.87 -17.92 -6.30
N THR A 439 13.16 -17.32 -7.29
CA THR A 439 12.54 -17.87 -8.52
C THR A 439 11.95 -19.29 -8.47
N MET A 440 10.62 -19.37 -8.51
CA MET A 440 9.87 -20.61 -8.76
C MET A 440 10.35 -21.32 -10.06
N PRO A 441 10.40 -22.67 -10.10
CA PRO A 441 10.37 -23.40 -11.36
C PRO A 441 9.03 -23.18 -12.08
N ALA A 442 9.04 -23.26 -13.40
CA ALA A 442 7.83 -23.06 -14.23
C ALA A 442 6.72 -24.08 -13.87
N THR A 443 5.48 -23.62 -14.00
CA THR A 443 4.25 -24.42 -13.80
C THR A 443 4.30 -25.71 -14.61
N GLY A 444 4.32 -26.86 -13.93
CA GLY A 444 4.29 -28.19 -14.55
C GLY A 444 5.22 -29.23 -13.92
N GLU A 445 6.24 -28.83 -13.14
CA GLU A 445 7.08 -29.78 -12.40
C GLU A 445 6.62 -29.88 -10.94
N GLU A 446 6.12 -31.05 -10.52
CA GLU A 446 5.92 -31.36 -9.11
C GLU A 446 7.25 -31.17 -8.35
N ALA A 447 7.21 -30.53 -7.17
CA ALA A 447 8.39 -30.43 -6.32
C ALA A 447 8.99 -31.83 -6.12
N PRO A 448 10.29 -32.02 -6.38
CA PRO A 448 10.89 -33.35 -6.46
C PRO A 448 10.93 -34.09 -5.12
N ASN A 449 10.79 -33.35 -4.02
CA ASN A 449 10.68 -33.83 -2.65
C ASN A 449 9.47 -33.14 -2.01
N ARG A 450 8.43 -33.89 -1.64
CA ARG A 450 7.18 -33.35 -1.07
C ARG A 450 6.62 -34.28 -0.02
N LEU A 451 6.24 -33.75 1.13
CA LEU A 451 5.53 -34.47 2.17
C LEU A 451 4.18 -33.80 2.37
N THR A 452 3.10 -34.51 2.06
CA THR A 452 1.74 -34.08 2.35
C THR A 452 1.27 -34.84 3.59
N LEU A 453 0.94 -34.12 4.65
CA LEU A 453 0.29 -34.62 5.84
C LEU A 453 -1.21 -34.45 5.69
N PHE A 454 -1.98 -35.44 6.10
CA PHE A 454 -3.43 -35.44 6.07
C PHE A 454 -3.97 -35.68 7.47
N VAL A 455 -4.95 -34.88 7.87
CA VAL A 455 -5.68 -35.06 9.15
C VAL A 455 -7.13 -35.40 8.83
N ALA A 456 -7.54 -36.61 9.22
CA ALA A 456 -8.91 -37.08 9.09
C ALA A 456 -9.80 -36.54 10.22
N ASP A 457 -11.12 -36.62 10.04
CA ASP A 457 -12.09 -36.10 11.01
C ASP A 457 -12.05 -36.83 12.37
N ASP A 458 -11.56 -38.07 12.39
CA ASP A 458 -11.33 -38.86 13.60
C ASP A 458 -10.00 -38.52 14.31
N GLY A 459 -9.22 -37.59 13.75
CA GLY A 459 -7.91 -37.19 14.23
C GLY A 459 -6.76 -38.10 13.78
N ALA A 460 -7.02 -39.09 12.92
CA ALA A 460 -5.95 -39.90 12.35
C ALA A 460 -5.06 -39.07 11.42
N ILE A 461 -3.74 -39.23 11.57
CA ILE A 461 -2.75 -38.53 10.76
C ILE A 461 -2.17 -39.53 9.76
N THR A 462 -2.30 -39.23 8.48
CA THR A 462 -1.70 -40.01 7.38
C THR A 462 -0.78 -39.14 6.55
N TYR A 463 0.07 -39.74 5.73
CA TYR A 463 1.00 -39.00 4.88
C TYR A 463 1.12 -39.57 3.48
N GLU A 464 1.51 -38.71 2.55
CA GLU A 464 2.08 -39.05 1.26
C GLU A 464 3.45 -38.38 1.15
N LEU A 465 4.51 -39.17 1.04
CA LEU A 465 5.89 -38.72 0.91
C LEU A 465 6.42 -39.07 -0.48
N VAL A 466 6.83 -38.04 -1.21
CA VAL A 466 7.58 -38.13 -2.46
C VAL A 466 9.04 -37.77 -2.18
N SER A 467 9.95 -38.67 -2.51
CA SER A 467 11.39 -38.46 -2.43
C SER A 467 12.07 -38.86 -3.74
N ARG A 468 13.04 -38.07 -4.18
CA ARG A 468 13.92 -38.43 -5.32
C ARG A 468 14.58 -39.80 -5.16
N LYS A 469 14.94 -40.18 -3.91
CA LYS A 469 15.70 -41.39 -3.63
C LYS A 469 14.81 -42.63 -3.54
N ASN A 470 13.65 -42.50 -2.91
CA ASN A 470 12.80 -43.63 -2.51
C ASN A 470 11.44 -43.68 -3.25
N GLY A 471 11.15 -42.74 -4.15
CA GLY A 471 9.88 -42.67 -4.86
C GLY A 471 8.74 -42.17 -3.97
N LYS A 472 7.52 -42.66 -4.23
CA LYS A 472 6.31 -42.32 -3.46
C LYS A 472 6.06 -43.36 -2.36
N SER A 473 5.71 -42.91 -1.16
CA SER A 473 5.29 -43.76 -0.04
C SER A 473 4.13 -43.10 0.70
N ALA A 474 3.24 -43.90 1.28
CA ALA A 474 2.13 -43.41 2.08
C ALA A 474 1.93 -44.31 3.30
N GLY A 475 1.32 -43.77 4.35
CA GLY A 475 1.05 -44.53 5.57
C GLY A 475 0.50 -43.67 6.71
N ASN A 476 0.48 -44.24 7.90
CA ASN A 476 0.03 -43.56 9.11
C ASN A 476 1.21 -42.93 9.83
N ILE A 477 0.99 -41.75 10.42
CA ILE A 477 1.93 -41.09 11.33
C ILE A 477 1.42 -41.28 12.76
N GLU A 478 2.29 -41.85 13.60
CA GLU A 478 2.11 -41.87 15.04
C GLU A 478 2.77 -40.62 15.64
N ILE A 479 2.08 -39.97 16.58
CA ILE A 479 2.60 -38.79 17.29
C ILE A 479 3.90 -39.17 18.02
N ASN A 480 4.90 -38.30 17.96
CA ASN A 480 6.25 -38.43 18.50
C ASN A 480 7.11 -39.54 17.88
N LYS A 481 6.66 -40.17 16.79
CA LYS A 481 7.46 -41.16 16.06
C LYS A 481 8.13 -40.50 14.84
N PRO A 482 9.46 -40.59 14.71
CA PRO A 482 10.16 -40.00 13.58
C PRO A 482 9.90 -40.79 12.29
N LEU A 483 9.59 -40.07 11.22
CA LEU A 483 9.49 -40.53 9.84
C LEU A 483 10.73 -40.06 9.07
N ALA A 484 11.46 -41.00 8.46
CA ALA A 484 12.59 -40.67 7.60
C ALA A 484 12.06 -40.14 6.26
N THR A 485 12.41 -38.91 5.89
CA THR A 485 11.92 -38.28 4.66
C THR A 485 12.67 -38.74 3.41
N ALA A 486 13.86 -39.34 3.60
CA ALA A 486 14.82 -39.62 2.53
C ALA A 486 15.23 -38.38 1.72
N TRP A 487 15.05 -37.18 2.30
CA TRP A 487 15.65 -35.94 1.82
C TRP A 487 16.94 -35.74 2.61
N ALA A 488 18.07 -36.23 2.08
CA ALA A 488 19.31 -36.36 2.85
C ALA A 488 19.10 -37.18 4.14
N ASP A 489 19.40 -36.62 5.32
CA ASP A 489 19.28 -37.24 6.64
C ASP A 489 18.17 -36.61 7.51
N TRP A 490 17.24 -35.87 6.90
CA TRP A 490 16.11 -35.28 7.61
C TRP A 490 15.15 -36.36 8.14
N GLN A 491 14.80 -36.23 9.41
CA GLN A 491 13.69 -36.94 10.05
C GLN A 491 12.65 -35.93 10.49
N ILE A 492 11.37 -36.24 10.26
CA ILE A 492 10.24 -35.42 10.70
C ILE A 492 9.44 -36.18 11.75
N SER A 493 9.01 -35.51 12.81
CA SER A 493 8.07 -36.05 13.79
C SER A 493 6.96 -35.05 14.03
N VAL A 494 5.74 -35.56 14.18
CA VAL A 494 4.58 -34.78 14.59
C VAL A 494 4.43 -34.92 16.09
N ASP A 495 4.53 -33.84 16.85
CA ASP A 495 4.46 -33.86 18.32
C ASP A 495 3.11 -33.37 18.86
N LYS A 496 2.39 -32.55 18.09
CA LYS A 496 1.09 -32.01 18.50
C LYS A 496 0.12 -31.89 17.32
N MET A 497 -1.14 -32.20 17.59
CA MET A 497 -2.24 -32.02 16.63
C MET A 497 -3.44 -31.42 17.36
N MET A 498 -4.12 -30.49 16.69
CA MET A 498 -5.36 -29.86 17.12
C MET A 498 -6.40 -30.08 16.00
N PRO A 499 -7.48 -30.86 16.23
CA PRO A 499 -8.51 -31.07 15.21
C PRO A 499 -9.22 -29.76 14.81
N HIS A 500 -9.34 -28.86 15.78
CA HIS A 500 -10.04 -27.60 15.67
C HIS A 500 -9.18 -26.49 16.28
N ALA A 501 -8.60 -25.65 15.43
CA ALA A 501 -7.78 -24.54 15.86
C ALA A 501 -8.18 -23.21 15.22
N GLU A 502 -8.14 -22.16 16.04
CA GLU A 502 -8.15 -20.78 15.61
C GLU A 502 -6.74 -20.34 15.24
N GLN A 503 -6.59 -19.73 14.06
CA GLN A 503 -5.34 -19.13 13.62
C GLN A 503 -4.98 -17.95 14.52
N ARG A 504 -3.75 -17.96 15.04
CA ARG A 504 -3.22 -16.86 15.86
C ARG A 504 -1.74 -16.70 15.61
N ILE A 505 -1.29 -15.46 15.48
CA ILE A 505 0.11 -15.15 15.20
C ILE A 505 0.67 -14.42 16.42
N ASN A 506 1.81 -14.90 16.91
CA ASN A 506 2.58 -14.20 17.93
C ASN A 506 3.65 -13.36 17.24
N PHE A 507 3.64 -12.07 17.53
CA PHE A 507 4.60 -11.11 16.98
C PHE A 507 5.72 -10.85 17.99
N THR A 508 6.97 -10.97 17.54
CA THR A 508 8.17 -10.74 18.35
C THR A 508 9.20 -9.89 17.62
N PRO A 509 9.86 -8.93 18.30
CA PRO A 509 10.96 -8.17 17.71
C PRO A 509 12.13 -9.07 17.34
N VAL A 510 12.71 -8.85 16.16
CA VAL A 510 13.96 -9.50 15.77
C VAL A 510 15.12 -8.75 16.42
N LYS A 511 16.01 -9.47 17.12
CA LYS A 511 17.21 -8.89 17.71
C LYS A 511 18.20 -8.51 16.60
N SER A 512 18.86 -7.36 16.73
CA SER A 512 19.81 -6.83 15.74
C SER A 512 20.93 -7.81 15.37
N ASP A 513 21.31 -8.70 16.27
CA ASP A 513 22.40 -9.68 16.09
C ASP A 513 21.96 -10.93 15.29
N GLN A 514 20.64 -11.11 15.11
CA GLN A 514 20.03 -12.18 14.31
C GLN A 514 19.44 -11.66 12.99
N ALA A 515 19.66 -10.39 12.67
CA ALA A 515 19.28 -9.78 11.40
C ALA A 515 20.16 -10.33 10.27
N SER A 516 19.86 -11.54 9.79
CA SER A 516 20.35 -12.04 8.50
C SER A 516 19.79 -11.18 7.36
N THR A 517 20.35 -11.31 6.15
CA THR A 517 19.88 -10.63 4.93
C THR A 517 18.38 -10.80 4.62
N SER A 518 17.68 -11.72 5.29
CA SER A 518 16.23 -11.91 5.28
C SER A 518 15.43 -10.95 6.18
N SER A 519 16.08 -10.14 7.04
CA SER A 519 15.41 -9.15 7.90
C SER A 519 15.02 -7.87 7.16
N ALA A 520 15.51 -7.68 5.92
CA ALA A 520 15.24 -6.50 5.11
C ALA A 520 13.76 -6.41 4.65
N ASP A 521 13.05 -7.54 4.64
CA ASP A 521 11.64 -7.65 4.21
C ASP A 521 10.65 -7.73 5.38
N LEU A 522 11.13 -7.73 6.63
CA LEU A 522 10.24 -7.80 7.80
C LEU A 522 9.57 -6.46 8.06
N ALA A 523 8.28 -6.50 8.36
CA ALA A 523 7.53 -5.31 8.75
C ALA A 523 8.05 -4.76 10.08
N ASP A 524 8.04 -3.44 10.22
CA ASP A 524 8.21 -2.81 11.52
C ASP A 524 6.93 -2.95 12.36
N GLY A 525 7.01 -2.61 13.64
CA GLY A 525 5.80 -2.53 14.44
C GLY A 525 5.99 -1.91 15.81
N VAL A 526 4.87 -1.80 16.49
CA VAL A 526 4.74 -1.09 17.77
C VAL A 526 4.25 -2.02 18.85
N ARG A 527 4.75 -1.85 20.06
CA ARG A 527 4.18 -2.49 21.23
C ARG A 527 3.13 -1.57 21.82
N VAL A 528 1.89 -2.01 21.77
CA VAL A 528 0.73 -1.27 22.26
C VAL A 528 0.39 -1.76 23.66
N ARG A 529 0.15 -0.83 24.57
CA ARG A 529 -0.40 -1.09 25.90
C ARG A 529 -1.80 -0.52 25.99
N ILE A 530 -2.74 -1.37 26.37
CA ILE A 530 -4.14 -1.04 26.62
C ILE A 530 -4.43 -1.31 28.08
N GLN A 531 -4.83 -0.28 28.83
CA GLN A 531 -5.18 -0.41 30.24
C GLN A 531 -6.66 -0.08 30.46
N GLN A 532 -7.41 -0.98 31.07
CA GLN A 532 -8.83 -0.78 31.36
C GLN A 532 -9.23 -1.54 32.62
N ASN A 533 -9.94 -0.88 33.53
CA ASN A 533 -10.45 -1.49 34.77
C ASN A 533 -9.39 -2.20 35.63
N GLY A 534 -8.16 -1.69 35.64
CA GLY A 534 -7.04 -2.28 36.41
C GLY A 534 -6.29 -3.40 35.67
N GLU A 535 -6.80 -3.87 34.53
CA GLU A 535 -6.13 -4.85 33.67
C GLU A 535 -5.23 -4.14 32.66
N THR A 536 -4.08 -4.75 32.33
CA THR A 536 -3.15 -4.26 31.32
C THR A 536 -2.94 -5.36 30.27
N LEU A 537 -3.27 -5.04 29.02
CA LEU A 537 -2.93 -5.87 27.85
C LEU A 537 -1.77 -5.20 27.10
N GLU A 538 -0.74 -5.97 26.80
CA GLU A 538 0.35 -5.54 25.92
C GLU A 538 0.51 -6.52 24.77
N GLN A 539 0.64 -5.99 23.55
CA GLN A 539 0.88 -6.81 22.37
C GLN A 539 1.70 -6.06 21.33
N TRP A 540 2.49 -6.81 20.57
CA TRP A 540 3.15 -6.31 19.37
C TRP A 540 2.17 -6.29 18.20
N VAL A 541 2.21 -5.19 17.46
CA VAL A 541 1.32 -4.94 16.32
C VAL A 541 2.22 -4.54 15.15
N PRO A 542 2.37 -5.40 14.14
CA PRO A 542 3.16 -5.08 12.96
C PRO A 542 2.42 -4.12 12.02
N ALA A 543 3.16 -3.50 11.11
CA ALA A 543 2.57 -2.67 10.06
C ALA A 543 1.54 -3.46 9.24
N GLY A 544 0.43 -2.80 8.88
CA GLY A 544 -0.69 -3.40 8.16
C GLY A 544 -1.76 -4.02 9.07
N TRP A 545 -1.51 -4.17 10.37
CA TRP A 545 -2.47 -4.70 11.32
C TRP A 545 -3.22 -3.59 12.08
N GLN A 546 -4.42 -3.93 12.56
CA GLN A 546 -5.25 -3.07 13.40
C GLN A 546 -5.41 -3.67 14.79
N VAL A 547 -5.64 -2.82 15.79
CA VAL A 547 -5.84 -3.23 17.17
C VAL A 547 -7.32 -3.16 17.51
N THR A 548 -7.88 -4.24 18.04
CA THR A 548 -9.23 -4.23 18.62
C THR A 548 -9.12 -4.15 20.13
N VAL A 549 -9.86 -3.23 20.75
CA VAL A 549 -9.94 -3.14 22.21
C VAL A 549 -10.78 -4.31 22.73
N PRO A 550 -10.27 -5.12 23.68
CA PRO A 550 -11.03 -6.26 24.19
C PRO A 550 -12.30 -5.81 24.94
N THR A 551 -13.45 -6.27 24.47
CA THR A 551 -14.73 -6.16 25.20
C THR A 551 -14.82 -7.25 26.27
N GLU A 552 -15.58 -7.02 27.35
CA GLU A 552 -15.71 -7.98 28.48
C GLU A 552 -16.11 -9.39 28.04
N THR A 553 -16.82 -9.53 26.91
CA THR A 553 -17.27 -10.81 26.34
C THR A 553 -16.15 -11.65 25.71
N GLN A 554 -15.02 -11.04 25.32
CA GLN A 554 -13.86 -11.76 24.76
C GLN A 554 -12.81 -12.15 25.82
N ARG A 555 -13.07 -11.85 27.11
CA ARG A 555 -12.13 -12.10 28.22
C ARG A 555 -12.31 -13.45 28.92
N ARG A 556 -13.12 -14.37 28.37
CA ARG A 556 -13.31 -15.72 28.92
C ARG A 556 -12.75 -16.82 28.03
#